data_AF-A0A6V7LFS1-F1
#
_entry.id   AF-A0A6V7LFS1-F1
#
_cell.length_a   1.000
_cell.length_b   1.000
_cell.length_c   1.000
_cell.angle_alpha   90.00
_cell.angle_beta   90.00
_cell.angle_gamma   90.00
#
_symmetry.space_group_name_H-M   'P 1'
#
loop_
_entity.id
_entity.type
_entity.pdbx_description
1 polymer ?
#
loop_
_entity_poly.entity_id
_entity_poly.type
_entity_poly.pdbx_seq_one_letter_code
_entity_poly.pdbx_strand_id
1 'polypeptide(L)'
;IKVELSGSTKELKNLSQSLEASNISLDLSSQLLDLHHGLQDVEVFQEKKQYVEAAKTFMRMQKILTKRSDSDLQLLHIYPAIRDTYFLSYGVYLTIVRDIWDKTVCWSENDSSKNKNQPISLTLDCQPQQIEDLVQALYLVEDLTPSLHLFCNKLLKNFILPIIRYSCSVYVEDQKVFNVKIDEEKKPPCYKSTLYNIQLLLRFLNDHFQCSIKNQPFMSHISQDIFKTLSEELIKHCISKTIPNTSEELKKFKSVEDDIREFESFLVEIKFISPEELFLSKYIHDVDNLYIDKKCQGLLSNAREIMKKDLHDSF
;
A
#
# COMPACT_ATOMS: atom_id res chain seq x y z
N ILE A 1 39.01 56.65 -36.78
CA ILE A 1 38.71 56.65 -35.32
C ILE A 1 37.21 56.48 -35.01
N LYS A 2 36.32 57.47 -35.21
CA LYS A 2 34.89 57.34 -34.79
C LYS A 2 34.06 56.32 -35.61
N VAL A 3 34.38 56.15 -36.90
CA VAL A 3 33.75 55.16 -37.79
C VAL A 3 34.25 53.74 -37.51
N GLU A 4 35.54 53.57 -37.23
CA GLU A 4 36.13 52.27 -36.85
C GLU A 4 35.58 51.77 -35.50
N LEU A 5 35.44 52.66 -34.50
CA LEU A 5 34.81 52.33 -33.21
C LEU A 5 33.35 51.88 -33.38
N SER A 6 32.58 52.50 -34.28
CA SER A 6 31.20 52.07 -34.56
C SER A 6 31.13 50.72 -35.29
N GLY A 7 32.11 50.41 -36.14
CA GLY A 7 32.27 49.13 -36.81
C GLY A 7 32.60 48.02 -35.81
N SER A 8 33.60 48.24 -34.94
CA SER A 8 33.99 47.26 -33.92
C SER A 8 32.89 47.00 -32.89
N THR A 9 32.08 48.00 -32.49
CA THR A 9 30.93 47.76 -31.60
C THR A 9 29.84 46.93 -32.26
N LYS A 10 29.63 47.09 -33.58
CA LYS A 10 28.68 46.29 -34.36
C LYS A 10 29.17 44.85 -34.53
N GLU A 11 30.46 44.66 -34.80
CA GLU A 11 31.09 43.34 -34.88
C GLU A 11 31.03 42.61 -33.54
N LEU A 12 31.32 43.28 -32.42
CA LEU A 12 31.24 42.70 -31.09
C LEU A 12 29.81 42.29 -30.72
N LYS A 13 28.81 43.11 -31.07
CA LYS A 13 27.39 42.74 -30.91
C LYS A 13 27.00 41.53 -31.75
N ASN A 14 27.45 41.46 -33.01
CA ASN A 14 27.20 40.32 -33.88
C ASN A 14 27.87 39.05 -33.34
N LEU A 15 29.10 39.16 -32.83
CA LEU A 15 29.82 38.03 -32.23
C LEU A 15 29.11 37.53 -30.97
N SER A 16 28.64 38.44 -30.12
CA SER A 16 27.86 38.12 -28.93
C SER A 16 26.56 37.39 -29.28
N GLN A 17 25.83 37.86 -30.29
CA GLN A 17 24.60 37.22 -30.75
C GLN A 17 24.86 35.85 -31.37
N SER A 18 25.96 35.69 -32.14
CA SER A 18 26.35 34.41 -32.71
C SER A 18 26.77 33.40 -31.63
N LEU A 19 27.44 33.86 -30.57
CA LEU A 19 27.82 33.01 -29.44
C LEU A 19 26.59 32.56 -28.65
N GLU A 20 25.63 33.46 -28.43
CA GLU A 20 24.36 33.14 -27.77
C GLU A 20 23.55 32.12 -28.57
N ALA A 21 23.42 32.32 -29.89
CA ALA A 21 22.76 31.36 -30.78
C ALA A 21 23.48 29.99 -30.78
N SER A 22 24.82 29.99 -30.78
CA SER A 22 25.60 28.75 -30.72
C SER A 22 25.41 28.02 -29.39
N ASN A 23 25.31 28.76 -28.27
CA ASN A 23 25.07 28.17 -26.95
C ASN A 23 23.67 27.55 -26.86
N ILE A 24 22.64 28.24 -27.39
CA ILE A 24 21.26 27.70 -27.45
C ILE A 24 21.23 26.44 -28.31
N SER A 25 21.85 26.45 -29.49
CA SER A 25 21.91 25.29 -30.37
C SER A 25 22.61 24.09 -29.71
N LEU A 26 23.68 24.33 -28.94
CA LEU A 26 24.40 23.29 -28.22
C LEU A 26 23.57 22.73 -27.05
N ASP A 27 22.89 23.58 -26.27
CA ASP A 27 21.98 23.15 -25.21
C ASP A 27 20.82 22.32 -25.75
N LEU A 28 20.18 22.76 -26.84
CA LEU A 28 19.12 21.99 -27.51
C LEU A 28 19.62 20.64 -28.04
N SER A 29 20.80 20.63 -28.66
CA SER A 29 21.39 19.39 -29.16
C SER A 29 21.73 18.42 -28.03
N SER A 30 22.23 18.92 -26.90
CA SER A 30 22.50 18.11 -25.70
C SER A 30 21.20 17.52 -25.15
N GLN A 31 20.13 18.31 -25.03
CA GLN A 31 18.84 17.83 -24.53
C GLN A 31 18.22 16.76 -25.44
N LEU A 32 18.32 16.94 -26.77
CA LEU A 32 17.87 15.94 -27.73
C LEU A 32 18.68 14.64 -27.65
N LEU A 33 20.00 14.76 -27.50
CA LEU A 33 20.89 13.61 -27.37
C LEU A 33 20.58 12.84 -26.07
N ASP A 34 20.33 13.54 -24.96
CA ASP A 34 19.97 12.93 -23.68
C ASP A 34 18.62 12.20 -23.73
N LEU A 35 17.65 12.72 -24.49
CA LEU A 35 16.37 12.05 -24.74
C LEU A 35 16.55 10.82 -25.64
N HIS A 36 17.35 10.93 -26.70
CA HIS A 36 17.59 9.82 -27.62
C HIS A 36 18.32 8.67 -26.94
N HIS A 37 19.42 8.95 -26.23
CA HIS A 37 20.13 7.94 -25.44
C HIS A 37 19.24 7.38 -24.33
N GLY A 38 18.44 8.22 -23.67
CA GLY A 38 17.46 7.75 -22.68
C GLY A 38 16.48 6.72 -23.24
N LEU A 39 15.97 6.91 -24.47
CA LEU A 39 15.10 5.92 -25.13
C LEU A 39 15.84 4.61 -25.43
N GLN A 40 17.07 4.69 -25.93
CA GLN A 40 17.90 3.49 -26.21
C GLN A 40 18.24 2.72 -24.92
N ASP A 41 18.61 3.45 -23.87
CA ASP A 41 18.98 2.87 -22.58
C ASP A 41 17.77 2.16 -21.93
N VAL A 42 16.57 2.74 -22.04
CA VAL A 42 15.33 2.14 -21.53
C VAL A 42 15.06 0.78 -22.18
N GLU A 43 15.23 0.64 -23.49
CA GLU A 43 15.05 -0.64 -24.18
C GLU A 43 16.01 -1.70 -23.62
N VAL A 44 17.29 -1.34 -23.44
CA VAL A 44 18.30 -2.23 -22.86
C VAL A 44 18.00 -2.57 -21.39
N PHE A 45 17.55 -1.60 -20.59
CA PHE A 45 17.18 -1.84 -19.19
C PHE A 45 15.96 -2.74 -19.06
N GLN A 46 14.98 -2.63 -19.96
CA GLN A 46 13.81 -3.51 -20.00
C GLN A 46 14.22 -4.95 -20.34
N GLU A 47 15.09 -5.17 -21.33
CA GLU A 47 15.62 -6.50 -21.64
C GLU A 47 16.36 -7.14 -20.46
N LYS A 48 17.10 -6.32 -19.70
CA LYS A 48 17.87 -6.74 -18.52
C LYS A 48 17.04 -6.83 -17.23
N LYS A 49 15.75 -6.52 -17.27
CA LYS A 49 14.85 -6.45 -16.10
C LYS A 49 15.30 -5.46 -15.01
N GLN A 50 16.02 -4.40 -15.40
CA GLN A 50 16.49 -3.36 -14.49
C GLN A 50 15.44 -2.24 -14.37
N TYR A 51 14.31 -2.54 -13.74
CA TYR A 51 13.14 -1.65 -13.72
C TYR A 51 13.41 -0.32 -13.01
N VAL A 52 14.21 -0.32 -11.94
CA VAL A 52 14.56 0.92 -11.22
C VAL A 52 15.36 1.89 -12.10
N GLU A 53 16.33 1.38 -12.87
CA GLU A 53 17.14 2.22 -13.75
C GLU A 53 16.33 2.74 -14.95
N ALA A 54 15.42 1.91 -15.48
CA ALA A 54 14.45 2.34 -16.48
C ALA A 54 13.54 3.47 -15.94
N ALA A 55 12.99 3.32 -14.73
CA ALA A 55 12.18 4.34 -14.08
C ALA A 55 12.94 5.66 -13.86
N LYS A 56 14.19 5.61 -13.36
CA LYS A 56 15.05 6.80 -13.19
C LYS A 56 15.30 7.50 -14.53
N THR A 57 15.51 6.73 -15.59
CA THR A 57 15.74 7.26 -16.94
C THR A 57 14.50 7.97 -17.45
N PHE A 58 13.31 7.37 -17.29
CA PHE A 58 12.04 8.03 -17.61
C PHE A 58 11.83 9.31 -16.80
N MET A 59 12.11 9.32 -15.50
CA MET A 59 12.02 10.54 -14.69
C MET A 59 12.96 11.65 -15.19
N ARG A 60 14.20 11.30 -15.58
CA ARG A 60 15.15 12.27 -16.15
C ARG A 60 14.62 12.84 -17.46
N MET A 61 14.10 11.99 -18.34
CA MET A 61 13.50 12.40 -19.60
C MET A 61 12.26 13.27 -19.39
N GLN A 62 11.39 12.91 -18.45
CA GLN A 62 10.23 13.70 -18.08
C GLN A 62 10.64 15.10 -17.62
N LYS A 63 11.66 15.20 -16.76
CA LYS A 63 12.19 16.50 -16.31
C LYS A 63 12.63 17.37 -17.48
N ILE A 64 13.29 16.81 -18.50
CA ILE A 64 13.70 17.53 -19.72
C ILE A 64 12.46 18.01 -20.48
N LEU A 65 11.49 17.13 -20.71
CA LEU A 65 10.25 17.44 -21.43
C LEU A 65 9.38 18.48 -20.70
N THR A 66 9.39 18.48 -19.37
CA THR A 66 8.62 19.44 -18.53
C THR A 66 9.39 20.72 -18.18
N LYS A 67 10.66 20.84 -18.61
CA LYS A 67 11.52 21.99 -18.25
C LYS A 67 11.05 23.24 -19.00
N ARG A 68 10.16 24.00 -18.33
CA ARG A 68 9.52 25.27 -18.72
C ARG A 68 8.76 25.24 -20.05
N SER A 69 7.57 25.84 -20.01
CA SER A 69 6.69 26.13 -21.14
C SER A 69 7.27 27.09 -22.20
N ASP A 70 8.53 27.54 -22.03
CA ASP A 70 9.27 28.44 -22.93
C ASP A 70 10.56 27.77 -23.48
N SER A 71 10.70 26.45 -23.43
CA SER A 71 11.91 25.82 -23.98
C SER A 71 11.89 25.89 -25.51
N ASP A 72 12.97 26.41 -26.11
CA ASP A 72 13.19 26.43 -27.55
C ASP A 72 13.11 25.01 -28.18
N LEU A 73 13.17 23.98 -27.33
CA LEU A 73 12.98 22.58 -27.70
C LEU A 73 11.58 22.31 -28.26
N GLN A 74 10.53 22.94 -27.71
CA GLN A 74 9.16 22.75 -28.19
C GLN A 74 8.93 23.34 -29.59
N LEU A 75 9.79 24.29 -30.00
CA LEU A 75 9.73 24.93 -31.31
C LEU A 75 10.33 24.05 -32.42
N LEU A 76 11.04 22.98 -32.06
CA LEU A 76 11.64 22.05 -33.02
C LEU A 76 10.57 21.13 -33.62
N HIS A 77 10.58 20.98 -34.94
CA HIS A 77 9.65 20.08 -35.65
C HIS A 77 9.74 18.61 -35.21
N ILE A 78 10.88 18.18 -34.67
CA ILE A 78 11.11 16.80 -34.19
C ILE A 78 10.55 16.56 -32.78
N TYR A 79 10.26 17.63 -32.02
CA TYR A 79 9.81 17.53 -30.64
C TYR A 79 8.50 16.73 -30.47
N PRO A 80 7.45 16.93 -31.29
CA PRO A 80 6.24 16.11 -31.20
C PRO A 80 6.53 14.62 -31.36
N ALA A 81 7.38 14.23 -32.32
CA ALA A 81 7.70 12.82 -32.57
C ALA A 81 8.46 12.19 -31.39
N ILE A 82 9.43 12.90 -30.80
CA ILE A 82 10.19 12.41 -29.64
C ILE A 82 9.28 12.30 -28.42
N ARG A 83 8.42 13.30 -28.19
CA ARG A 83 7.44 13.31 -27.11
C ARG A 83 6.47 12.13 -27.23
N ASP A 84 5.93 11.90 -28.42
CA ASP A 84 4.98 10.81 -28.65
C ASP A 84 5.65 9.44 -28.48
N THR A 85 6.91 9.31 -28.92
CA THR A 85 7.73 8.10 -28.69
C THR A 85 8.00 7.86 -27.19
N TYR A 86 8.29 8.93 -26.43
CA TYR A 86 8.44 8.87 -24.98
C TYR A 86 7.15 8.35 -24.31
N PHE A 87 5.99 8.93 -24.65
CA PHE A 87 4.73 8.51 -24.03
C PHE A 87 4.35 7.07 -24.39
N LEU A 88 4.64 6.64 -25.62
CA LEU A 88 4.43 5.25 -26.03
C LEU A 88 5.33 4.29 -25.22
N SER A 89 6.64 4.58 -25.16
CA SER A 89 7.60 3.76 -24.43
C SER A 89 7.28 3.71 -22.92
N TYR A 90 6.91 4.85 -22.34
CA TYR A 90 6.48 4.96 -20.94
C TYR A 90 5.20 4.14 -20.67
N GLY A 91 4.22 4.19 -21.57
CA GLY A 91 2.99 3.39 -21.45
C GLY A 91 3.24 1.88 -21.55
N VAL A 92 4.14 1.45 -22.45
CA VAL A 92 4.57 0.05 -22.56
C VAL A 92 5.28 -0.38 -21.28
N TYR A 93 6.23 0.42 -20.80
CA TYR A 93 6.93 0.17 -19.55
C TYR A 93 5.98 0.00 -18.36
N LEU A 94 5.02 0.92 -18.18
CA LEU A 94 3.99 0.82 -17.14
C LEU A 94 3.19 -0.47 -17.23
N THR A 95 2.83 -0.88 -18.45
CA THR A 95 2.08 -2.13 -18.67
C THR A 95 2.92 -3.35 -18.26
N ILE A 96 4.21 -3.36 -18.59
CA ILE A 96 5.14 -4.44 -18.21
C ILE A 96 5.29 -4.51 -16.69
N VAL A 97 5.55 -3.37 -16.03
CA VAL A 97 5.75 -3.32 -14.58
C VAL A 97 4.48 -3.74 -13.84
N ARG A 98 3.29 -3.33 -14.30
CA ARG A 98 2.01 -3.79 -13.76
C ARG A 98 1.76 -5.27 -13.97
N ASP A 99 2.04 -5.79 -15.16
CA ASP A 99 1.91 -7.23 -15.44
C ASP A 99 2.83 -8.06 -14.54
N ILE A 100 4.05 -7.57 -14.26
CA ILE A 100 4.96 -8.22 -13.30
C ILE A 100 4.40 -8.14 -11.88
N TRP A 101 3.84 -6.99 -11.47
CA TRP A 101 3.17 -6.87 -10.16
C TRP A 101 2.00 -7.85 -10.03
N ASP A 102 1.14 -7.94 -11.03
CA ASP A 102 -0.02 -8.84 -11.02
C ASP A 102 0.40 -10.32 -11.05
N LYS A 103 1.50 -10.66 -11.74
CA LYS A 103 2.12 -11.99 -11.69
C LYS A 103 2.77 -12.30 -10.34
N THR A 104 3.34 -11.29 -9.69
CA THR A 104 3.99 -11.41 -8.37
C THR A 104 2.95 -11.62 -7.27
N VAL A 105 1.84 -10.88 -7.34
CA VAL A 105 0.76 -10.89 -6.36
C VAL A 105 -0.47 -11.56 -6.98
N CYS A 106 -0.48 -12.89 -6.93
CA CYS A 106 -1.57 -13.69 -7.46
C CYS A 106 -2.66 -13.94 -6.42
N TRP A 107 -3.91 -13.69 -6.80
CA TRP A 107 -5.09 -13.92 -5.99
C TRP A 107 -5.87 -15.10 -6.57
N SER A 108 -6.07 -16.17 -5.80
CA SER A 108 -7.05 -17.19 -6.17
C SER A 108 -8.38 -16.83 -5.52
N GLU A 109 -9.18 -16.03 -6.23
CA GLU A 109 -10.56 -15.76 -5.82
C GLU A 109 -11.45 -16.93 -6.26
N ASN A 110 -12.40 -17.27 -5.38
CA ASN A 110 -13.34 -18.34 -5.64
C ASN A 110 -14.37 -17.82 -6.66
N ASP A 111 -14.18 -18.14 -7.95
CA ASP A 111 -15.17 -17.86 -8.98
C ASP A 111 -16.49 -18.51 -8.56
N SER A 112 -17.50 -17.65 -8.42
CA SER A 112 -18.73 -17.83 -7.65
C SER A 112 -19.70 -18.93 -8.14
N SER A 113 -19.22 -19.99 -8.79
CA SER A 113 -20.06 -21.03 -9.36
C SER A 113 -19.65 -22.49 -9.10
N LYS A 114 -18.48 -22.82 -8.52
CA LYS A 114 -18.07 -24.25 -8.46
C LYS A 114 -17.71 -24.87 -7.11
N ASN A 115 -17.16 -24.18 -6.10
CA ASN A 115 -16.87 -24.83 -4.81
C ASN A 115 -16.80 -23.84 -3.62
N LYS A 116 -17.89 -23.71 -2.85
CA LYS A 116 -17.94 -22.88 -1.63
C LYS A 116 -16.90 -23.25 -0.54
N ASN A 117 -16.22 -24.40 -0.68
CA ASN A 117 -15.26 -24.93 0.27
C ASN A 117 -13.78 -24.67 -0.08
N GLN A 118 -13.48 -23.99 -1.19
CA GLN A 118 -12.10 -23.67 -1.55
C GLN A 118 -11.58 -22.47 -0.74
N PRO A 119 -10.34 -22.54 -0.21
CA PRO A 119 -9.72 -21.43 0.48
C PRO A 119 -9.51 -20.25 -0.48
N ILE A 120 -9.61 -19.04 0.06
CA ILE A 120 -9.11 -17.84 -0.60
C ILE A 120 -7.61 -17.80 -0.35
N SER A 121 -6.82 -17.65 -1.40
CA SER A 121 -5.36 -17.75 -1.32
C SER A 121 -4.68 -16.53 -1.94
N LEU A 122 -3.64 -16.05 -1.26
CA LEU A 122 -2.71 -15.04 -1.74
C LEU A 122 -1.37 -15.71 -1.99
N THR A 123 -0.91 -15.72 -3.24
CA THR A 123 0.39 -16.27 -3.62
C THR A 123 1.38 -15.14 -3.88
N LEU A 124 2.51 -15.18 -3.21
CA LEU A 124 3.65 -14.28 -3.38
C LEU A 124 4.84 -15.11 -3.84
N ASP A 125 4.95 -15.32 -5.16
CA ASP A 125 6.07 -16.08 -5.75
C ASP A 125 7.15 -15.14 -6.26
N CYS A 126 7.88 -14.50 -5.34
CA CYS A 126 8.98 -13.61 -5.72
C CYS A 126 10.15 -13.62 -4.73
N GLN A 127 11.33 -13.35 -5.28
CA GLN A 127 12.53 -13.07 -4.50
C GLN A 127 12.43 -11.66 -3.87
N PRO A 128 12.88 -11.45 -2.62
CA PRO A 128 12.80 -10.14 -1.95
C PRO A 128 13.41 -8.99 -2.75
N GLN A 129 14.52 -9.23 -3.45
CA GLN A 129 15.20 -8.24 -4.30
C GLN A 129 14.34 -7.79 -5.49
N GLN A 130 13.59 -8.71 -6.11
CA GLN A 130 12.72 -8.39 -7.24
C GLN A 130 11.51 -7.56 -6.81
N ILE A 131 10.97 -7.84 -5.63
CA ILE A 131 9.88 -7.05 -5.03
C ILE A 131 10.38 -5.65 -4.69
N GLU A 132 11.57 -5.53 -4.10
CA GLU A 132 12.16 -4.23 -3.81
C GLU A 132 12.34 -3.39 -5.08
N ASP A 133 12.98 -3.96 -6.11
CA ASP A 133 13.17 -3.28 -7.40
C ASP A 133 11.84 -2.86 -8.03
N LEU A 134 10.83 -3.73 -7.97
CA LEU A 134 9.51 -3.48 -8.53
C LEU A 134 8.76 -2.36 -7.77
N VAL A 135 8.77 -2.42 -6.44
CA VAL A 135 8.13 -1.42 -5.58
C VAL A 135 8.81 -0.06 -5.74
N GLN A 136 10.14 -0.03 -5.79
CA GLN A 136 10.90 1.21 -6.05
C GLN A 136 10.62 1.76 -7.45
N ALA A 137 10.57 0.90 -8.48
CA ALA A 137 10.23 1.30 -9.84
C ALA A 137 8.82 1.91 -9.93
N LEU A 138 7.81 1.24 -9.36
CA LEU A 138 6.44 1.77 -9.29
C LEU A 138 6.37 3.09 -8.50
N TYR A 139 7.18 3.22 -7.46
CA TYR A 139 7.25 4.43 -6.65
C TYR A 139 7.75 5.63 -7.45
N LEU A 140 8.85 5.45 -8.19
CA LEU A 140 9.48 6.51 -9.00
C LEU A 140 8.57 7.01 -10.13
N VAL A 141 7.65 6.16 -10.58
CA VAL A 141 6.76 6.38 -11.73
C VAL A 141 5.39 6.89 -11.25
N GLU A 142 5.24 7.17 -9.94
CA GLU A 142 4.02 7.65 -9.29
C GLU A 142 2.81 6.70 -9.40
N ASP A 143 3.03 5.44 -9.79
CA ASP A 143 1.98 4.45 -10.04
C ASP A 143 1.84 3.42 -8.90
N LEU A 144 2.68 3.54 -7.86
CA LEU A 144 2.61 2.68 -6.68
C LEU A 144 1.33 2.92 -5.88
N THR A 145 0.94 4.17 -5.64
CA THR A 145 -0.21 4.53 -4.80
C THR A 145 -1.52 3.86 -5.24
N PRO A 146 -1.95 3.92 -6.51
CA PRO A 146 -3.18 3.24 -6.94
C PRO A 146 -3.08 1.71 -6.83
N SER A 147 -1.93 1.14 -7.18
CA SER A 147 -1.66 -0.30 -7.10
C SER A 147 -1.71 -0.80 -5.64
N LEU A 148 -1.10 -0.04 -4.73
CA LEU A 148 -1.10 -0.33 -3.30
C LEU A 148 -2.51 -0.21 -2.71
N HIS A 149 -3.25 0.83 -3.05
CA HIS A 149 -4.62 1.00 -2.57
C HIS A 149 -5.52 -0.16 -3.03
N LEU A 150 -5.39 -0.63 -4.27
CA LEU A 150 -6.11 -1.81 -4.75
C LEU A 150 -5.71 -3.07 -3.98
N PHE A 151 -4.41 -3.25 -3.77
CA PHE A 151 -3.85 -4.35 -2.97
C PHE A 151 -4.42 -4.36 -1.54
N CYS A 152 -4.37 -3.22 -0.85
CA CYS A 152 -4.88 -3.04 0.51
C CYS A 152 -6.38 -3.33 0.60
N ASN A 153 -7.17 -2.86 -0.37
CA ASN A 153 -8.60 -3.14 -0.42
C ASN A 153 -8.92 -4.62 -0.61
N LYS A 154 -8.17 -5.32 -1.47
CA LYS A 154 -8.31 -6.77 -1.63
C LYS A 154 -7.93 -7.50 -0.34
N LEU A 155 -6.83 -7.11 0.30
CA LEU A 155 -6.40 -7.69 1.57
C LEU A 155 -7.47 -7.52 2.66
N LEU A 156 -8.03 -6.31 2.78
CA LEU A 156 -9.11 -6.01 3.71
C LEU A 156 -10.34 -6.90 3.46
N LYS A 157 -10.83 -6.90 2.22
CA LYS A 157 -12.07 -7.57 1.85
C LYS A 157 -11.97 -9.09 1.93
N ASN A 158 -10.86 -9.65 1.47
CA ASN A 158 -10.73 -11.08 1.25
C ASN A 158 -10.08 -11.82 2.44
N PHE A 159 -9.33 -11.13 3.30
CA PHE A 159 -8.60 -11.76 4.41
C PHE A 159 -8.96 -11.15 5.77
N ILE A 160 -8.72 -9.85 5.96
CA ILE A 160 -8.86 -9.21 7.28
C ILE A 160 -10.30 -9.27 7.78
N LEU A 161 -11.28 -8.82 6.98
CA LEU A 161 -12.68 -8.82 7.38
C LEU A 161 -13.21 -10.25 7.63
N PRO A 162 -12.92 -11.24 6.77
CA PRO A 162 -13.28 -12.64 7.05
C PRO A 162 -12.68 -13.18 8.34
N ILE A 163 -11.39 -12.96 8.60
CA ILE A 163 -10.70 -13.43 9.83
C ILE A 163 -11.31 -12.83 11.11
N ILE A 164 -11.81 -11.59 11.03
CA ILE A 164 -12.45 -10.92 12.18
C ILE A 164 -13.89 -11.39 12.38
N ARG A 165 -14.62 -11.66 11.29
CA ARG A 165 -16.08 -11.88 11.34
C ARG A 165 -16.46 -13.36 11.46
N TYR A 166 -15.65 -14.27 10.94
CA TYR A 166 -15.97 -15.69 10.83
C TYR A 166 -14.89 -16.57 11.45
N SER A 167 -15.27 -17.79 11.85
CA SER A 167 -14.30 -18.81 12.23
C SER A 167 -13.58 -19.32 10.99
N CYS A 168 -12.27 -19.09 10.93
CA CYS A 168 -11.44 -19.42 9.76
C CYS A 168 -10.23 -20.29 10.14
N SER A 169 -9.93 -21.26 9.29
CA SER A 169 -8.67 -21.97 9.24
C SER A 169 -7.69 -21.19 8.37
N VAL A 170 -6.59 -20.75 8.95
CA VAL A 170 -5.56 -19.94 8.29
C VAL A 170 -4.24 -20.69 8.36
N TYR A 171 -3.59 -20.84 7.20
CA TYR A 171 -2.32 -21.56 7.11
C TYR A 171 -1.49 -21.01 5.94
N VAL A 172 -0.17 -21.18 6.06
CA VAL A 172 0.79 -20.83 5.01
C VAL A 172 1.31 -22.12 4.40
N GLU A 173 1.20 -22.23 3.08
CA GLU A 173 1.72 -23.35 2.29
C GLU A 173 2.99 -22.90 1.56
N ASP A 174 4.03 -23.73 1.64
CA ASP A 174 5.33 -23.54 0.99
C ASP A 174 6.00 -22.17 1.20
N GLN A 175 5.67 -21.49 2.30
CA GLN A 175 6.13 -20.12 2.61
C GLN A 175 5.81 -19.09 1.52
N LYS A 176 4.90 -19.40 0.58
CA LYS A 176 4.58 -18.54 -0.56
C LYS A 176 3.09 -18.30 -0.73
N VAL A 177 2.26 -19.20 -0.18
CA VAL A 177 0.81 -19.14 -0.34
C VAL A 177 0.15 -18.98 1.03
N PHE A 178 -0.53 -17.86 1.23
CA PHE A 178 -1.34 -17.61 2.41
C PHE A 178 -2.79 -17.99 2.14
N ASN A 179 -3.32 -18.94 2.90
CA ASN A 179 -4.65 -19.51 2.70
C ASN A 179 -5.60 -19.13 3.84
N VAL A 180 -6.83 -18.76 3.50
CA VAL A 180 -7.94 -18.57 4.45
C VAL A 180 -9.13 -19.39 4.01
N LYS A 181 -9.57 -20.31 4.86
CA LYS A 181 -10.79 -21.09 4.67
C LYS A 181 -11.79 -20.76 5.78
N ILE A 182 -13.01 -20.42 5.40
CA ILE A 182 -14.10 -20.19 6.36
C ILE A 182 -14.67 -21.56 6.77
N ASP A 183 -14.59 -21.88 8.05
CA ASP A 183 -15.07 -23.16 8.59
C ASP A 183 -16.55 -23.07 8.99
N GLU A 184 -16.93 -21.98 9.66
CA GLU A 184 -18.30 -21.74 10.12
C GLU A 184 -18.71 -20.26 9.94
N GLU A 185 -19.60 -19.98 8.99
CA GLU A 185 -20.11 -18.62 8.72
C GLU A 185 -20.96 -18.05 9.86
N LYS A 186 -21.55 -18.90 10.71
CA LYS A 186 -22.53 -18.49 11.73
C LYS A 186 -21.93 -18.31 13.12
N LYS A 187 -20.69 -18.74 13.34
CA LYS A 187 -20.05 -18.67 14.65
C LYS A 187 -18.97 -17.58 14.65
N PRO A 188 -19.05 -16.61 15.58
CA PRO A 188 -17.99 -15.62 15.71
C PRO A 188 -16.68 -16.30 16.15
N PRO A 189 -15.52 -15.87 15.63
CA PRO A 189 -14.24 -16.44 16.01
C PRO A 189 -13.88 -16.12 17.45
N CYS A 190 -13.01 -16.93 18.03
CA CYS A 190 -12.36 -16.64 19.31
C CYS A 190 -11.34 -15.52 19.13
N TYR A 191 -11.26 -14.58 20.08
CA TYR A 191 -10.36 -13.43 19.96
C TYR A 191 -8.89 -13.84 19.80
N LYS A 192 -8.42 -14.86 20.53
CA LYS A 192 -7.05 -15.37 20.41
C LYS A 192 -6.77 -15.85 18.99
N SER A 193 -7.71 -16.59 18.40
CA SER A 193 -7.59 -17.09 17.02
C SER A 193 -7.58 -15.94 16.02
N THR A 194 -8.44 -14.93 16.20
CA THR A 194 -8.47 -13.74 15.34
C THR A 194 -7.16 -12.96 15.40
N LEU A 195 -6.65 -12.66 16.60
CA LEU A 195 -5.37 -11.93 16.76
C LEU A 195 -4.21 -12.73 16.15
N TYR A 196 -4.14 -14.02 16.41
CA TYR A 196 -3.13 -14.91 15.85
C TYR A 196 -3.18 -14.95 14.31
N ASN A 197 -4.37 -15.09 13.73
CA ASN A 197 -4.54 -15.16 12.28
C ASN A 197 -4.19 -13.84 11.58
N ILE A 198 -4.54 -12.69 12.17
CA ILE A 198 -4.11 -11.37 11.67
C ILE A 198 -2.60 -11.20 11.81
N GLN A 199 -2.03 -11.60 12.94
CA GLN A 199 -0.58 -11.58 13.14
C GLN A 199 0.15 -12.44 12.10
N LEU A 200 -0.38 -13.64 11.79
CA LEU A 200 0.18 -14.52 10.78
C LEU A 200 0.13 -13.88 9.38
N LEU A 201 -0.97 -13.21 9.03
CA LEU A 201 -1.10 -12.48 7.77
C LEU A 201 -0.07 -11.35 7.66
N LEU A 202 0.03 -10.51 8.69
CA LEU A 202 0.95 -9.37 8.68
C LEU A 202 2.42 -9.81 8.71
N ARG A 203 2.72 -10.93 9.40
CA ARG A 203 4.06 -11.54 9.37
C ARG A 203 4.40 -12.06 7.98
N PHE A 204 3.48 -12.81 7.36
CA PHE A 204 3.65 -13.28 5.98
C PHE A 204 3.93 -12.11 5.02
N LEU A 205 3.17 -11.03 5.11
CA LEU A 205 3.43 -9.83 4.29
C LEU A 205 4.79 -9.20 4.60
N ASN A 206 5.15 -9.03 5.87
CA ASN A 206 6.43 -8.44 6.25
C ASN A 206 7.63 -9.28 5.77
N ASP A 207 7.51 -10.61 5.79
CA ASP A 207 8.57 -11.52 5.36
C ASP A 207 8.79 -11.47 3.83
N HIS A 208 7.72 -11.28 3.06
CA HIS A 208 7.81 -11.14 1.59
C HIS A 208 8.15 -9.72 1.12
N PHE A 209 7.72 -8.69 1.86
CA PHE A 209 7.92 -7.28 1.51
C PHE A 209 8.97 -6.61 2.40
N GLN A 210 10.20 -7.16 2.42
CA GLN A 210 11.35 -6.60 3.13
C GLN A 210 11.97 -5.39 2.40
N CYS A 211 11.15 -4.49 1.88
CA CYS A 211 11.59 -3.32 1.14
C CYS A 211 11.24 -2.01 1.85
N SER A 212 11.99 -0.96 1.53
CA SER A 212 11.77 0.39 2.07
C SER A 212 11.53 1.39 0.95
N ILE A 213 10.54 2.26 1.13
CA ILE A 213 10.20 3.37 0.25
C ILE A 213 10.49 4.66 1.01
N LYS A 214 11.35 5.54 0.49
CA LYS A 214 11.73 6.81 1.17
C LYS A 214 12.15 6.63 2.64
N ASN A 215 12.93 5.59 2.94
CA ASN A 215 13.38 5.22 4.29
C ASN A 215 12.24 4.83 5.26
N GLN A 216 11.04 4.55 4.76
CA GLN A 216 9.94 3.96 5.51
C GLN A 216 9.73 2.51 5.03
N PRO A 217 9.51 1.55 5.93
CA PRO A 217 9.28 0.18 5.53
C PRO A 217 7.92 0.05 4.81
N PHE A 218 7.83 -0.91 3.90
CA PHE A 218 6.61 -1.15 3.13
C PHE A 218 5.36 -1.34 4.00
N MET A 219 5.51 -2.00 5.16
CA MET A 219 4.41 -2.19 6.13
C MET A 219 3.79 -0.88 6.61
N SER A 220 4.57 0.20 6.74
CA SER A 220 4.04 1.52 7.13
C SER A 220 3.16 2.13 6.03
N HIS A 221 3.44 1.83 4.76
CA HIS A 221 2.58 2.26 3.65
C HIS A 221 1.27 1.47 3.59
N ILE A 222 1.33 0.14 3.80
CA ILE A 222 0.11 -0.69 3.93
C ILE A 222 -0.78 -0.17 5.08
N SER A 223 -0.15 0.15 6.21
CA SER A 223 -0.85 0.61 7.40
C SER A 223 -1.73 1.85 7.15
N GLN A 224 -1.26 2.81 6.35
CA GLN A 224 -2.00 4.04 6.04
C GLN A 224 -3.40 3.76 5.46
N ASP A 225 -3.55 2.70 4.66
CA ASP A 225 -4.81 2.32 4.04
C ASP A 225 -5.64 1.37 4.91
N ILE A 226 -4.99 0.54 5.74
CA ILE A 226 -5.63 -0.59 6.42
C ILE A 226 -5.95 -0.30 7.89
N PHE A 227 -5.09 0.43 8.59
CA PHE A 227 -5.09 0.54 10.05
C PHE A 227 -6.42 1.03 10.62
N LYS A 228 -7.02 2.06 10.02
CA LYS A 228 -8.29 2.61 10.48
C LYS A 228 -9.41 1.56 10.46
N THR A 229 -9.60 0.89 9.32
CA THR A 229 -10.64 -0.14 9.19
C THR A 229 -10.34 -1.36 10.06
N LEU A 230 -9.08 -1.78 10.12
CA LEU A 230 -8.65 -2.91 10.95
C LEU A 230 -8.95 -2.64 12.43
N SER A 231 -8.59 -1.46 12.93
CA SER A 231 -8.78 -1.10 14.34
C SER A 231 -10.25 -1.02 14.73
N GLU A 232 -11.07 -0.34 13.92
CA GLU A 232 -12.52 -0.23 14.13
C GLU A 232 -13.20 -1.62 14.13
N GLU A 233 -12.86 -2.49 13.17
CA GLU A 233 -13.45 -3.82 13.06
C GLU A 233 -12.97 -4.78 14.16
N LEU A 234 -11.69 -4.74 14.53
CA LEU A 234 -11.15 -5.53 15.65
C LEU A 234 -11.82 -5.15 16.98
N ILE A 235 -11.95 -3.85 17.27
CA ILE A 235 -12.62 -3.40 18.49
C ILE A 235 -14.08 -3.85 18.45
N LYS A 236 -14.80 -3.53 17.39
CA LYS A 236 -16.24 -3.75 17.30
C LYS A 236 -16.63 -5.22 17.29
N HIS A 237 -15.94 -6.04 16.50
CA HIS A 237 -16.37 -7.41 16.20
C HIS A 237 -15.58 -8.48 16.93
N CYS A 238 -14.44 -8.15 17.53
CA CYS A 238 -13.59 -9.08 18.27
C CYS A 238 -13.45 -8.69 19.76
N ILE A 239 -12.82 -7.56 20.08
CA ILE A 239 -12.41 -7.23 21.45
C ILE A 239 -13.58 -6.77 22.33
N SER A 240 -14.58 -6.05 21.81
CA SER A 240 -15.77 -5.65 22.60
C SER A 240 -16.51 -6.83 23.26
N LYS A 241 -16.41 -8.02 22.63
CA LYS A 241 -17.03 -9.25 23.12
C LYS A 241 -16.29 -9.86 24.31
N THR A 242 -15.00 -9.57 24.47
CA THR A 242 -14.18 -10.09 25.58
C THR A 242 -14.34 -9.27 26.86
N ILE A 243 -14.97 -8.09 26.79
CA ILE A 243 -15.26 -7.26 27.97
C ILE A 243 -16.09 -8.08 28.97
N PRO A 244 -15.64 -8.20 30.24
CA PRO A 244 -16.31 -9.00 31.26
C PRO A 244 -17.74 -8.54 31.52
N ASN A 245 -18.60 -9.47 31.95
CA ASN A 245 -19.94 -9.18 32.47
C ASN A 245 -20.10 -9.60 33.93
N THR A 246 -19.15 -10.39 34.45
CA THR A 246 -19.12 -10.86 35.83
C THR A 246 -17.77 -10.56 36.50
N SER A 247 -17.77 -10.53 37.84
CA SER A 247 -16.54 -10.33 38.62
C SER A 247 -15.53 -11.48 38.46
N GLU A 248 -16.00 -12.69 38.12
CA GLU A 248 -15.14 -13.84 37.84
C GLU A 248 -14.43 -13.72 36.48
N GLU A 249 -15.14 -13.23 35.46
CA GLU A 249 -14.57 -12.92 34.15
C GLU A 249 -13.55 -11.78 34.22
N LEU A 250 -13.78 -10.79 35.09
CA LEU A 250 -12.85 -9.69 35.32
C LEU A 250 -11.48 -10.18 35.81
N LYS A 251 -11.43 -11.23 36.64
CA LYS A 251 -10.16 -11.84 37.07
C LYS A 251 -9.41 -12.52 35.93
N LYS A 252 -10.14 -13.08 34.94
CA LYS A 252 -9.57 -13.73 33.75
C LYS A 252 -9.18 -12.74 32.66
N PHE A 253 -9.69 -11.51 32.74
CA PHE A 253 -9.45 -10.46 31.75
C PHE A 253 -7.99 -10.03 31.64
N LYS A 254 -7.19 -10.19 32.70
CA LYS A 254 -5.73 -9.95 32.64
C LYS A 254 -5.03 -10.72 31.52
N SER A 255 -5.45 -11.97 31.26
CA SER A 255 -4.88 -12.73 30.14
C SER A 255 -5.22 -12.10 28.78
N VAL A 256 -6.37 -11.44 28.65
CA VAL A 256 -6.76 -10.72 27.43
C VAL A 256 -5.88 -9.48 27.26
N GLU A 257 -5.61 -8.74 28.34
CA GLU A 257 -4.69 -7.60 28.33
C GLU A 257 -3.27 -8.03 27.91
N ASP A 258 -2.79 -9.16 28.42
CA ASP A 258 -1.48 -9.72 28.06
C ASP A 258 -1.41 -10.06 26.57
N ASP A 259 -2.41 -10.77 26.04
CA ASP A 259 -2.49 -11.14 24.61
C ASP A 259 -2.55 -9.89 23.71
N ILE A 260 -3.29 -8.85 24.12
CA ILE A 260 -3.39 -7.58 23.40
C ILE A 260 -2.04 -6.86 23.36
N ARG A 261 -1.33 -6.80 24.50
CA ARG A 261 -0.02 -6.16 24.57
C ARG A 261 1.01 -6.87 23.70
N GLU A 262 0.99 -8.20 23.65
CA GLU A 262 1.86 -8.98 22.77
C GLU A 262 1.55 -8.69 21.30
N PHE A 263 0.27 -8.69 20.93
CA PHE A 263 -0.17 -8.38 19.57
C PHE A 263 0.25 -6.97 19.12
N GLU A 264 0.00 -5.94 19.93
CA GLU A 264 0.37 -4.57 19.59
C GLU A 264 1.90 -4.36 19.58
N SER A 265 2.63 -5.04 20.46
CA SER A 265 4.11 -5.03 20.45
C SER A 265 4.64 -5.57 19.12
N PHE A 266 4.05 -6.65 18.60
CA PHE A 266 4.36 -7.17 17.28
C PHE A 266 4.05 -6.15 16.17
N LEU A 267 2.89 -5.46 16.22
CA LEU A 267 2.55 -4.43 15.22
C LEU A 267 3.56 -3.26 15.21
N VAL A 268 4.08 -2.88 16.37
CA VAL A 268 5.13 -1.86 16.51
C VAL A 268 6.47 -2.37 15.96
N GLU A 269 6.80 -3.63 16.20
CA GLU A 269 8.04 -4.27 15.72
C GLU A 269 8.12 -4.23 14.19
N ILE A 270 7.05 -4.64 13.50
CA ILE A 270 6.97 -4.62 12.04
C ILE A 270 6.67 -3.22 11.46
N LYS A 271 6.67 -2.17 12.29
CA LYS A 271 6.38 -0.77 11.91
C LYS A 271 5.02 -0.59 11.23
N PHE A 272 4.05 -1.44 11.57
CA PHE A 272 2.67 -1.30 11.13
C PHE A 272 1.96 -0.20 11.93
N ILE A 273 2.26 -0.04 13.21
CA ILE A 273 1.78 1.10 14.02
C ILE A 273 2.94 1.78 14.72
N SER A 274 2.75 3.03 15.12
CA SER A 274 3.66 3.71 16.04
C SER A 274 3.45 3.28 17.51
N PRO A 275 4.47 3.40 18.38
CA PRO A 275 4.33 3.16 19.82
C PRO A 275 3.24 4.00 20.49
N GLU A 276 2.84 5.12 19.88
CA GLU A 276 1.79 6.00 20.37
C GLU A 276 0.38 5.56 19.93
N GLU A 277 0.25 4.61 19.01
CA GLU A 277 -0.99 4.17 18.37
C GLU A 277 -1.54 2.84 18.92
N LEU A 278 -1.26 2.51 20.19
CA LEU A 278 -1.74 1.31 20.89
C LEU A 278 -3.26 1.35 21.12
N PHE A 279 -4.04 1.16 20.05
CA PHE A 279 -5.49 1.37 19.99
C PHE A 279 -6.30 0.36 20.83
N LEU A 280 -5.87 -0.90 20.92
CA LEU A 280 -6.52 -1.90 21.76
C LEU A 280 -6.19 -1.67 23.22
N SER A 281 -4.93 -1.39 23.56
CA SER A 281 -4.55 -1.03 24.92
C SER A 281 -5.30 0.21 25.40
N LYS A 282 -5.45 1.24 24.55
CA LYS A 282 -6.26 2.43 24.84
C LYS A 282 -7.73 2.09 25.06
N TYR A 283 -8.30 1.21 24.22
CA TYR A 283 -9.69 0.79 24.35
C TYR A 283 -9.95 0.05 25.66
N ILE A 284 -9.06 -0.87 26.06
CA ILE A 284 -9.23 -1.66 27.29
C ILE A 284 -8.76 -0.93 28.56
N HIS A 285 -8.10 0.22 28.45
CA HIS A 285 -7.65 0.96 29.64
C HIS A 285 -8.83 1.39 30.54
N ASP A 286 -10.01 1.60 29.96
CA ASP A 286 -11.26 1.94 30.64
C ASP A 286 -12.15 0.70 30.92
N VAL A 287 -11.56 -0.50 31.09
CA VAL A 287 -12.33 -1.74 31.28
C VAL A 287 -13.31 -1.70 32.44
N ASP A 288 -13.03 -0.97 33.52
CA ASP A 288 -13.98 -0.82 34.64
C ASP A 288 -15.24 -0.05 34.20
N ASN A 289 -15.08 1.02 33.42
CA ASN A 289 -16.20 1.79 32.86
C ASN A 289 -16.96 0.94 31.82
N LEU A 290 -16.24 0.24 30.93
CA LEU A 290 -16.84 -0.67 29.94
C LEU A 290 -17.59 -1.83 30.62
N TYR A 291 -17.08 -2.35 31.72
CA TYR A 291 -17.72 -3.38 32.54
C TYR A 291 -19.02 -2.85 33.18
N ILE A 292 -18.99 -1.65 33.76
CA ILE A 292 -20.17 -1.00 34.34
C ILE A 292 -21.25 -0.78 33.28
N ASP A 293 -20.88 -0.21 32.12
CA ASP A 293 -21.81 0.05 31.02
C ASP A 293 -22.46 -1.24 30.50
N LYS A 294 -21.65 -2.29 30.29
CA LYS A 294 -22.13 -3.58 29.79
C LYS A 294 -23.05 -4.27 30.80
N LYS A 295 -22.74 -4.17 32.10
CA LYS A 295 -23.61 -4.65 33.18
C LYS A 295 -24.93 -3.89 33.25
N CYS A 296 -24.92 -2.57 33.10
CA CYS A 296 -26.12 -1.74 33.03
C CYS A 296 -27.00 -2.11 31.83
N GLN A 297 -26.40 -2.32 30.65
CA GLN A 297 -27.14 -2.78 29.45
C GLN A 297 -27.77 -4.16 29.66
N GLY A 298 -27.04 -5.08 30.32
CA GLY A 298 -27.57 -6.40 30.67
C GLY A 298 -28.78 -6.32 31.60
N LEU A 299 -28.70 -5.52 32.66
CA LEU A 299 -29.81 -5.29 33.59
C LEU A 299 -31.03 -4.67 32.90
N LEU A 300 -30.83 -3.67 32.03
CA LEU A 300 -31.91 -3.05 31.25
C LEU A 300 -32.56 -4.03 30.28
N SER A 301 -31.76 -4.90 29.65
CA SER A 301 -32.27 -5.92 28.72
C SER A 301 -33.11 -6.96 29.45
N ASN A 302 -32.63 -7.44 30.61
CA ASN A 302 -33.38 -8.35 31.46
C ASN A 302 -34.68 -7.72 31.98
N ALA A 303 -34.64 -6.45 32.42
CA ALA A 303 -35.82 -5.73 32.86
C ALA A 303 -36.87 -5.64 31.73
N ARG A 304 -36.44 -5.35 30.49
CA ARG A 304 -37.33 -5.34 29.31
C ARG A 304 -37.93 -6.71 29.01
N GLU A 305 -37.17 -7.80 29.17
CA GLU A 305 -37.71 -9.14 28.96
C GLU A 305 -38.75 -9.52 30.03
N ILE A 306 -38.51 -9.17 31.29
CA ILE A 306 -39.48 -9.38 32.38
C ILE A 306 -40.77 -8.60 32.11
N MET A 307 -40.65 -7.31 31.77
CA MET A 307 -41.81 -6.47 31.41
C MET A 307 -42.61 -7.02 30.21
N LYS A 308 -41.96 -7.75 29.29
CA LYS A 308 -42.63 -8.41 28.16
C LYS A 308 -43.30 -9.73 28.54
N LYS A 309 -42.74 -10.48 29.52
CA LYS A 309 -43.32 -11.74 30.00
C LYS A 309 -44.62 -11.55 30.77
N ASP A 310 -44.71 -10.50 31.60
CA ASP A 310 -45.93 -10.21 32.38
C ASP A 310 -47.16 -9.89 31.51
N LEU A 311 -46.97 -9.54 30.23
CA LEU A 311 -48.07 -9.30 29.29
C LEU A 311 -48.66 -10.60 28.68
N HIS A 312 -47.99 -11.75 28.83
CA HIS A 312 -48.44 -13.02 28.25
C HIS A 312 -49.10 -13.98 29.26
N ASP A 313 -48.97 -13.75 30.57
CA ASP A 313 -49.55 -14.58 31.64
C ASP A 313 -50.86 -14.00 32.22
N SER A 314 -51.46 -13.00 31.57
CA SER A 314 -52.80 -12.47 31.90
C SER A 314 -53.81 -12.79 30.78
N PHE A 315 -54.10 -14.08 30.57
CA PHE A 315 -55.28 -14.57 29.86
C PHE A 315 -55.92 -15.72 30.65
#